data_AF-A0A6B3LFT2-F1
#
_entry.id   AF-A0A6B3LFT2-F1
#
_cell.length_a   1.000
_cell.length_b   1.000
_cell.length_c   1.000
_cell.angle_alpha   90.00
_cell.angle_beta   90.00
_cell.angle_gamma   90.00
#
_symmetry.space_group_name_H-M   'P 1'
#
loop_
_entity.id
_entity.type
_entity.pdbx_description
1 polymer ?
#
loop_
_entity_poly.entity_id
_entity_poly.type
_entity_poly.pdbx_seq_one_letter_code
_entity_poly.pdbx_strand_id
1 'polypeptide(L)'
;MPWTFDIREVSAGCYKALATRDSGQSIAKEGFVSVIEELLADVYRAEVDAGTLDSKAAYDITLDFLGTSRWEGRYHEKMFGSWSILDRRDQNKAIHYDGRDFYLMVSKDSKGYSWQGELKKLAKGRCHYFREVVYL
;
A
#
# COMPACT_ATOMS: atom_id res chain seq x y z
N MET A 1 11.63 -2.52 7.60
CA MET A 1 11.61 -3.98 7.85
C MET A 1 10.41 -4.50 7.09
N PRO A 2 10.55 -5.51 6.24
CA PRO A 2 9.47 -5.92 5.37
C PRO A 2 8.31 -6.56 6.15
N TRP A 3 7.10 -6.35 5.65
CA TRP A 3 5.91 -7.07 6.06
C TRP A 3 5.64 -8.19 5.06
N THR A 4 5.19 -9.35 5.56
CA THR A 4 4.68 -10.44 4.72
C THR A 4 3.17 -10.51 4.87
N PHE A 5 2.45 -10.54 3.75
CA PHE A 5 0.99 -10.60 3.70
C PHE A 5 0.52 -11.98 3.25
N ASP A 6 -0.41 -12.58 4.00
CA ASP A 6 -1.10 -13.82 3.67
C ASP A 6 -2.60 -13.56 3.63
N ILE A 7 -3.17 -13.53 2.42
CA ILE A 7 -4.57 -13.21 2.16
C ILE A 7 -5.23 -14.45 1.55
N ARG A 8 -6.23 -15.00 2.25
CA ARG A 8 -6.93 -16.21 1.81
C ARG A 8 -8.43 -16.02 1.85
N GLU A 9 -9.10 -16.31 0.75
CA GLU A 9 -10.56 -16.42 0.72
C GLU A 9 -10.96 -17.75 1.39
N VAL A 10 -11.78 -17.68 2.44
CA VAL A 10 -12.22 -18.85 3.22
C VAL A 10 -13.65 -19.27 2.91
N SER A 11 -14.45 -18.33 2.42
CA SER A 11 -15.77 -18.54 1.84
C SER A 11 -16.05 -17.43 0.84
N ALA A 12 -17.07 -17.58 0.00
CA ALA A 12 -17.40 -16.58 -1.03
C ALA A 12 -17.46 -15.15 -0.47
N GLY A 13 -16.50 -14.31 -0.87
CA GLY A 13 -16.38 -12.91 -0.46
C GLY A 13 -15.82 -12.66 0.94
N CYS A 14 -15.48 -13.71 1.70
CA CYS A 14 -14.90 -13.61 3.04
C CYS A 14 -13.42 -14.02 3.03
N TYR A 15 -12.59 -13.18 3.64
CA TYR A 15 -11.14 -13.30 3.65
C TYR A 15 -10.61 -13.39 5.08
N LYS A 16 -9.57 -14.22 5.25
CA LYS A 16 -8.62 -14.12 6.36
C LYS A 16 -7.38 -13.42 5.84
N ALA A 17 -7.02 -12.32 6.48
CA ALA A 17 -5.90 -11.47 6.10
C ALA A 17 -4.93 -11.37 7.28
N LEU A 18 -3.67 -11.75 7.05
CA LEU A 18 -2.60 -11.73 8.05
C LEU A 18 -1.43 -10.92 7.50
N ALA A 19 -0.92 -9.98 8.29
CA ALA A 19 0.35 -9.30 8.05
C ALA A 19 1.32 -9.68 9.16
N THR A 20 2.53 -10.13 8.81
CA THR A 20 3.59 -10.49 9.76
C THR A 20 4.83 -9.67 9.46
N ARG A 21 5.36 -8.97 10.47
CA ARG A 21 6.61 -8.23 10.41
C ARG A 21 7.76 -9.17 10.75
N ASP A 22 8.93 -8.96 10.16
CA ASP A 22 10.15 -9.73 10.48
C ASP A 22 10.50 -9.74 11.97
N SER A 23 10.09 -8.71 12.72
CA SER A 23 10.28 -8.63 14.17
C SER A 23 9.36 -9.56 14.98
N GLY A 24 8.47 -10.32 14.33
CA GLY A 24 7.49 -11.22 14.95
C GLY A 24 6.15 -10.58 15.31
N GLN A 25 5.95 -9.28 15.05
CA GLN A 25 4.66 -8.63 15.22
C GLN A 25 3.69 -9.09 14.12
N SER A 26 2.44 -9.36 14.48
CA SER A 26 1.41 -9.76 13.52
C SER A 26 0.09 -9.01 13.72
N ILE A 27 -0.60 -8.71 12.62
CA ILE A 27 -1.94 -8.14 12.61
C ILE A 27 -2.82 -9.06 11.76
N ALA A 28 -3.96 -9.49 12.30
CA ALA A 28 -4.89 -10.39 11.61
C ALA A 28 -6.29 -9.80 11.59
N LYS A 29 -6.99 -9.97 10.45
CA LYS A 29 -8.40 -9.60 10.28
C LYS A 29 -9.15 -10.69 9.52
N GLU A 30 -10.45 -10.76 9.78
CA GLU A 30 -11.37 -11.68 9.11
C GLU A 30 -12.69 -10.96 8.81
N GLY A 31 -13.24 -11.17 7.62
CA GLY A 31 -14.48 -10.54 7.18
C GLY A 31 -14.55 -10.40 5.67
N PHE A 32 -15.32 -9.45 5.16
CA PHE A 32 -15.42 -9.21 3.72
C PHE A 32 -14.15 -8.55 3.14
N VAL A 33 -14.09 -8.37 1.82
CA VAL A 33 -12.91 -7.80 1.13
C VAL A 33 -12.32 -6.53 1.76
N SER A 34 -13.14 -5.70 2.41
CA SER A 34 -12.69 -4.49 3.12
C SER A 34 -11.67 -4.78 4.23
N VAL A 35 -11.62 -6.00 4.77
CA VAL A 35 -10.64 -6.37 5.80
C VAL A 35 -9.20 -6.34 5.29
N ILE A 36 -8.98 -6.50 3.98
CA ILE A 36 -7.66 -6.35 3.37
C ILE A 36 -7.25 -4.88 3.39
N GLU A 37 -8.17 -3.98 3.04
CA GLU A 37 -7.96 -2.53 3.08
C GLU A 37 -7.66 -2.05 4.50
N GLU A 38 -8.46 -2.53 5.46
CA GLU A 38 -8.27 -2.23 6.88
C GLU A 38 -6.96 -2.79 7.42
N LEU A 39 -6.54 -3.99 6.99
CA LEU A 39 -5.27 -4.58 7.41
C LEU A 39 -4.10 -3.70 6.97
N LEU A 40 -4.08 -3.26 5.71
CA LEU A 40 -3.04 -2.38 5.19
C LEU A 40 -3.00 -1.04 5.94
N ALA A 41 -4.17 -0.47 6.25
CA ALA A 41 -4.26 0.75 7.04
C ALA A 41 -3.73 0.57 8.47
N ASP A 42 -4.01 -0.57 9.12
CA ASP A 42 -3.52 -0.86 10.47
C ASP A 42 -2.00 -1.12 10.48
N VAL A 43 -1.46 -1.80 9.47
CA VAL A 43 -0.01 -1.96 9.28
C VAL A 43 0.68 -0.60 9.07
N TYR A 44 0.08 0.28 8.27
CA TYR A 44 0.57 1.64 8.07
C TYR A 44 0.63 2.43 9.37
N ARG A 45 -0.45 2.40 10.16
CA ARG A 45 -0.46 3.05 11.48
C ARG A 45 0.61 2.48 12.40
N ALA A 46 0.77 1.15 12.43
CA ALA A 46 1.79 0.51 13.26
C ALA A 46 3.21 0.96 12.89
N GLU A 47 3.52 1.15 11.61
CA GLU A 47 4.82 1.67 11.17
C GLU A 47 5.01 3.14 11.54
N VAL A 48 3.99 3.98 11.34
CA VAL A 48 4.05 5.40 11.70
C VAL A 48 4.20 5.59 13.22
N ASP A 49 3.44 4.83 14.02
CA ASP A 49 3.53 4.85 15.48
C ASP A 49 4.89 4.34 15.99
N ALA A 50 5.56 3.46 15.23
CA ALA A 50 6.93 3.03 15.49
C ALA A 50 8.00 4.05 15.04
N GLY A 51 7.60 5.19 14.47
CA GLY A 51 8.48 6.28 14.05
C GLY A 51 8.95 6.23 12.60
N THR A 52 8.42 5.32 11.78
CA THR A 52 8.69 5.30 10.34
C THR A 52 8.02 6.50 9.67
N LEU A 53 8.74 7.22 8.82
CA LEU A 53 8.18 8.34 8.04
C LEU A 53 6.99 7.88 7.20
N ASP A 54 5.89 8.64 7.16
CA ASP A 54 4.67 8.30 6.43
C ASP A 54 4.94 7.88 4.97
N SER A 55 5.80 8.63 4.27
CA SER A 55 6.10 8.37 2.85
C SER A 55 6.81 7.04 2.66
N LYS A 56 7.72 6.71 3.59
CA LYS A 56 8.46 5.45 3.60
C LYS A 56 7.56 4.29 4.01
N ALA A 57 6.74 4.46 5.04
CA ALA A 57 5.77 3.45 5.47
C ALA A 57 4.81 3.09 4.33
N ALA A 58 4.25 4.11 3.65
CA ALA A 58 3.37 3.89 2.50
C ALA A 58 4.08 3.16 1.36
N TYR A 59 5.32 3.52 1.04
CA TYR A 59 6.12 2.84 0.01
C TYR A 59 6.39 1.37 0.35
N ASP A 60 6.97 1.11 1.52
CA ASP A 60 7.39 -0.23 1.94
C ASP A 60 6.17 -1.16 1.98
N ILE A 61 5.07 -0.75 2.62
CA ILE A 61 3.84 -1.55 2.74
C ILE A 61 3.22 -1.85 1.38
N THR A 62 3.16 -0.85 0.50
CA THR A 62 2.55 -1.02 -0.82
C THR A 62 3.36 -1.96 -1.69
N LEU A 63 4.70 -1.84 -1.66
CA LEU A 63 5.58 -2.72 -2.42
C LEU A 63 5.56 -4.15 -1.87
N ASP A 64 5.58 -4.30 -0.54
CA ASP A 64 5.52 -5.59 0.14
C ASP A 64 4.20 -6.32 -0.16
N PHE A 65 3.07 -5.60 -0.14
CA PHE A 65 1.76 -6.16 -0.46
C PHE A 65 1.64 -6.57 -1.94
N LEU A 66 2.07 -5.71 -2.86
CA LEU A 66 1.99 -5.98 -4.31
C LEU A 66 2.98 -7.06 -4.76
N GLY A 67 4.11 -7.19 -4.06
CA GLY A 67 5.13 -8.20 -4.31
C GLY A 67 6.07 -7.88 -5.48
N THR A 68 7.36 -8.10 -5.24
CA THR A 68 8.46 -7.76 -6.18
C THR A 68 8.60 -8.69 -7.38
N SER A 69 7.80 -9.77 -7.44
CA SER A 69 7.76 -10.69 -8.58
C SER A 69 7.11 -10.04 -9.81
N ARG A 70 6.10 -9.18 -9.59
CA ARG A 70 5.38 -8.46 -10.64
C ARG A 70 5.66 -6.97 -10.63
N TRP A 71 5.90 -6.38 -9.46
CA TRP A 71 6.02 -4.95 -9.30
C TRP A 71 7.48 -4.52 -9.07
N GLU A 72 7.84 -3.34 -9.59
CA GLU A 72 9.13 -2.71 -9.37
C GLU A 72 8.94 -1.39 -8.61
N GLY A 73 9.52 -1.29 -7.42
CA GLY A 73 9.54 -0.07 -6.62
C GLY A 73 10.85 0.70 -6.80
N ARG A 74 10.76 2.04 -6.86
CA ARG A 74 11.91 2.95 -6.84
C ARG A 74 11.67 4.05 -5.83
N TYR A 75 12.56 4.16 -4.85
CA TYR A 75 12.55 5.21 -3.83
C TYR A 75 13.65 6.24 -4.11
N HIS A 76 13.28 7.51 -4.18
CA HIS A 76 14.18 8.63 -4.52
C HIS A 76 14.40 9.53 -3.31
N GLU A 77 15.32 9.12 -2.43
CA GLU A 77 15.65 9.87 -1.20
C GLU A 77 16.05 11.33 -1.47
N LYS A 78 16.80 11.57 -2.57
CA LYS A 78 17.25 12.92 -2.98
C LYS A 78 16.15 13.80 -3.59
N MET A 79 14.95 13.26 -3.81
CA MET A 79 13.80 13.99 -4.37
C MET A 79 12.68 14.06 -3.33
N PHE A 80 12.99 14.57 -2.13
CA PHE A 80 12.01 14.70 -1.04
C PHE A 80 11.34 13.36 -0.65
N GLY A 81 12.02 12.23 -0.89
CA GLY A 81 11.45 10.91 -0.65
C GLY A 81 10.34 10.51 -1.62
N SER A 82 10.25 11.13 -2.80
CA SER A 82 9.38 10.69 -3.90
C SER A 82 9.64 9.23 -4.26
N TRP A 83 8.62 8.52 -4.71
CA TRP A 83 8.77 7.13 -5.12
C TRP A 83 7.74 6.70 -6.15
N SER A 84 8.02 5.60 -6.83
CA SER A 84 7.08 4.96 -7.75
C SER A 84 7.08 3.45 -7.59
N ILE A 85 5.93 2.84 -7.85
CA ILE A 85 5.75 1.39 -7.94
C ILE A 85 5.04 1.09 -9.26
N LEU A 86 5.68 0.29 -10.12
CA LEU A 86 5.26 0.06 -11.50
C LEU A 86 5.02 -1.43 -11.74
N ASP A 87 3.96 -1.79 -12.45
CA ASP A 87 3.78 -3.18 -12.92
C ASP A 87 4.76 -3.45 -14.06
N ARG A 88 5.58 -4.49 -13.93
CA ARG A 88 6.56 -4.88 -14.95
C ARG A 88 5.91 -5.35 -16.26
N ARG A 89 4.64 -5.76 -16.21
CA ARG A 89 3.89 -6.28 -17.38
C ARG A 89 3.08 -5.20 -18.08
N ASP A 90 2.66 -4.17 -17.35
CA ASP A 90 1.83 -3.09 -17.87
C ASP A 90 2.19 -1.77 -17.19
N GLN A 91 3.04 -0.97 -17.84
CA GLN A 91 3.50 0.31 -17.28
C GLN A 91 2.40 1.36 -17.11
N ASN A 92 1.17 1.12 -17.61
CA ASN A 92 0.03 1.97 -17.31
C ASN A 92 -0.51 1.74 -15.89
N LYS A 93 -0.17 0.60 -15.27
CA LYS A 93 -0.47 0.31 -13.87
C LYS A 93 0.67 0.78 -13.00
N ALA A 94 0.40 1.82 -12.21
CA ALA A 94 1.43 2.52 -11.48
C ALA A 94 0.88 3.19 -10.22
N ILE A 95 1.78 3.36 -9.25
CA ILE A 95 1.58 4.22 -8.11
C ILE A 95 2.74 5.21 -8.08
N HIS A 96 2.42 6.50 -7.96
CA HIS A 96 3.41 7.56 -7.85
C HIS A 96 3.16 8.36 -6.58
N TYR A 97 4.25 8.65 -5.86
CA TYR A 97 4.27 9.60 -4.77
C TYR A 97 5.19 10.77 -5.13
N ASP A 98 4.64 11.97 -5.09
CA ASP A 98 5.40 13.21 -5.17
C ASP A 98 5.69 13.73 -3.75
N GLY A 99 6.94 13.64 -3.32
CA GLY A 99 7.43 14.12 -2.04
C GLY A 99 7.49 15.64 -1.90
N ARG A 100 7.41 16.39 -3.01
CA ARG A 100 7.34 17.86 -2.97
C ARG A 100 5.95 18.34 -2.58
N ASP A 101 4.93 17.78 -3.22
CA ASP A 101 3.53 18.20 -3.03
C ASP A 101 2.76 17.27 -2.08
N PHE A 102 3.39 16.18 -1.63
CA PHE A 102 2.84 15.13 -0.77
C PHE A 102 1.62 14.40 -1.38
N TYR A 103 1.55 14.29 -2.71
CA TYR A 103 0.46 13.62 -3.41
C TYR A 103 0.80 12.19 -3.79
N LEU A 104 -0.15 11.28 -3.56
CA LEU A 104 -0.18 9.92 -4.08
C LEU A 104 -1.16 9.85 -5.24
N MET A 105 -0.78 9.11 -6.27
CA MET A 105 -1.55 8.91 -7.49
C MET A 105 -1.51 7.43 -7.86
N VAL A 106 -2.66 6.86 -8.20
CA VAL A 106 -2.81 5.46 -8.60
C VAL A 106 -3.40 5.41 -10.00
N SER A 107 -2.69 4.79 -10.93
CA SER A 107 -3.13 4.52 -12.31
C SER A 107 -3.41 3.03 -12.47
N LYS A 108 -4.59 2.71 -13.02
CA LYS A 108 -5.00 1.31 -13.32
C LYS A 108 -4.92 0.98 -14.81
N ASP A 109 -4.88 2.00 -15.66
CA ASP A 109 -4.84 1.93 -17.10
C ASP A 109 -4.32 3.26 -17.69
N SER A 110 -4.37 3.40 -19.02
CA SER A 110 -3.91 4.59 -19.73
C SER A 110 -4.86 5.80 -19.67
N LYS A 111 -6.00 5.70 -18.98
CA LYS A 111 -7.02 6.76 -18.91
C LYS A 111 -6.73 7.80 -17.83
N GLY A 112 -5.60 7.68 -17.14
CA GLY A 112 -5.15 8.59 -16.09
C GLY A 112 -5.27 7.99 -14.70
N TYR A 113 -5.36 8.85 -13.69
CA TYR A 113 -5.39 8.42 -12.29
C TYR A 113 -6.78 7.91 -11.89
N SER A 114 -6.86 6.64 -11.51
CA SER A 114 -8.02 6.05 -10.84
C SER A 114 -8.28 6.68 -9.47
N TRP A 115 -7.22 7.16 -8.81
CA TRP A 115 -7.29 7.88 -7.55
C TRP A 115 -6.10 8.82 -7.38
N GLN A 116 -6.34 9.94 -6.70
CA GLN A 116 -5.30 10.87 -6.28
C GLN A 116 -5.64 11.50 -4.93
N GLY A 117 -4.64 11.70 -4.08
CA GLY A 117 -4.84 12.34 -2.79
C GLY A 117 -3.57 12.56 -1.99
N GLU A 118 -3.64 13.47 -1.03
CA GLU A 118 -2.50 13.78 -0.15
C GLU A 118 -2.18 12.61 0.78
N LEU A 119 -0.87 12.37 1.01
CA LEU A 119 -0.35 11.33 1.88
C LEU A 119 -0.94 11.38 3.30
N LYS A 120 -1.09 12.59 3.86
CA LYS A 120 -1.69 12.79 5.21
C LYS A 120 -3.13 12.27 5.35
N LYS A 121 -3.79 11.97 4.23
CA LYS A 121 -5.12 11.36 4.25
C LYS A 121 -5.07 9.87 4.59
N LEU A 122 -3.94 9.18 4.41
CA LEU A 122 -3.80 7.73 4.71
C LEU A 122 -4.07 7.41 6.17
N ALA A 123 -3.65 8.28 7.10
CA ALA A 123 -3.94 8.12 8.52
C ALA A 123 -5.44 8.21 8.87
N LYS A 124 -6.26 8.79 7.98
CA LYS A 124 -7.70 9.00 8.23
C LYS A 124 -8.48 7.75 7.84
N GLY A 125 -9.44 7.34 8.67
CA GLY A 125 -10.25 6.12 8.48
C GLY A 125 -11.17 6.07 7.24
N ARG A 126 -11.09 7.03 6.32
CA ARG A 126 -11.83 7.05 5.03
C ARG A 126 -10.91 7.20 3.82
N CYS A 127 -9.62 6.90 3.95
CA CYS A 127 -8.73 6.94 2.80
C CYS A 127 -9.00 5.76 1.86
N HIS A 128 -9.30 6.03 0.60
CA HIS A 128 -9.49 4.99 -0.41
C HIS A 128 -8.19 4.52 -1.06
N TYR A 129 -7.03 5.04 -0.65
CA TYR A 129 -5.74 4.64 -1.24
C TYR A 129 -5.53 3.12 -1.18
N PHE A 130 -5.61 2.51 0.00
CA PHE A 130 -5.40 1.07 0.15
C PHE A 130 -6.47 0.23 -0.56
N ARG A 131 -7.70 0.74 -0.69
CA ARG A 131 -8.71 0.14 -1.56
C ARG A 131 -8.22 0.06 -3.01
N GLU A 132 -7.68 1.16 -3.54
CA GLU A 132 -7.18 1.17 -4.91
C GLU A 132 -6.01 0.21 -5.11
N VAL A 133 -5.13 0.08 -4.10
CA VAL A 133 -4.01 -0.88 -4.09
C VAL A 133 -4.51 -2.33 -4.13
N VAL A 134 -5.57 -2.67 -3.38
CA VAL A 134 -6.15 -4.03 -3.36
C VAL A 134 -6.68 -4.44 -4.75
N TYR A 135 -7.12 -3.48 -5.56
CA TYR A 135 -7.72 -3.73 -6.88
C TYR A 135 -6.80 -3.38 -8.07
N LEU A 136 -5.49 -3.29 -7.85
CA LEU A 136 -4.50 -2.89 -8.86
C LEU A 136 -3.98 -4.09 -9.70
#